data_AF-A0A165ERK1-F1
#
_entry.id   AF-A0A165ERK1-F1
#
_cell.length_a   1.000
_cell.length_b   1.000
_cell.length_c   1.000
_cell.angle_alpha   90.00
_cell.angle_beta   90.00
_cell.angle_gamma   90.00
#
_symmetry.space_group_name_H-M   'P 1'
#
loop_
_entity.id
_entity.type
_entity.pdbx_description
1 polymer ?
#
loop_
_entity_poly.entity_id
_entity_poly.type
_entity_poly.pdbx_seq_one_letter_code
_entity_poly.pdbx_strand_id
1 'polypeptide(L)'
;MYVPKLVTRACQTTNTTVPVVSGPDYSIPSSWPQVSVNKSYGELNGIAQKAIENLKSQFWPDPSKVDFGWSTGTTLSALAYKDMVASTKDNHDYVKSVLAAAKKHNEHFDPYCYNDDAQWWGTAAMYAYRAYGDQEFLGWATDVWNWVAPSYASPLLFPSRHSA
;
A
#
# COMPACT_ATOMS: atom_id res chain seq x y z
N MET A 1 -28.74 2.63 -8.23
CA MET A 1 -27.37 2.15 -7.95
C MET A 1 -26.53 3.36 -7.62
N TYR A 2 -26.10 3.50 -6.36
CA TYR A 2 -25.39 4.68 -5.86
C TYR A 2 -23.90 4.49 -6.12
N VAL A 3 -23.31 5.37 -6.92
CA VAL A 3 -21.85 5.47 -7.06
C VAL A 3 -21.37 6.31 -5.88
N PRO A 4 -20.59 5.77 -4.93
CA PRO A 4 -20.09 6.59 -3.84
C PRO A 4 -19.12 7.62 -4.43
N LYS A 5 -19.53 8.89 -4.41
CA LYS A 5 -18.60 10.00 -4.56
C LYS A 5 -17.64 9.91 -3.38
N LEU A 6 -16.33 9.87 -3.66
CA LEU A 6 -15.29 10.08 -2.66
C LEU A 6 -15.58 11.41 -1.95
N VAL A 7 -16.14 11.35 -0.75
CA VAL A 7 -16.29 12.51 0.12
C VAL A 7 -14.96 12.67 0.83
N THR A 8 -14.07 13.49 0.27
CA THR A 8 -12.93 14.03 1.00
C THR A 8 -13.49 14.89 2.13
N ARG A 9 -13.52 14.36 3.36
CA ARG A 9 -13.75 15.17 4.56
C ARG A 9 -12.50 16.01 4.78
N ALA A 10 -12.47 17.21 4.20
CA ALA A 10 -11.58 18.26 4.67
C ALA A 10 -12.06 18.66 6.09
N CYS A 11 -11.24 18.44 7.10
CA CYS A 11 -11.43 19.06 8.41
C CYS A 11 -11.50 20.57 8.21
N GLN A 12 -12.66 21.18 8.44
CA GLN A 12 -12.82 22.62 8.48
C GLN A 12 -12.12 23.15 9.73
N THR A 13 -10.91 23.65 9.58
CA THR A 13 -10.31 24.56 10.56
C THR A 13 -10.70 25.99 10.24
N THR A 14 -11.16 26.68 11.28
CA THR A 14 -11.58 28.08 11.39
C THR A 14 -10.83 29.09 10.52
N ASN A 15 -11.61 30.02 9.96
CA ASN A 15 -11.19 31.10 9.05
C ASN A 15 -10.03 31.96 9.58
N THR A 16 -8.84 31.74 9.05
CA THR A 16 -7.84 32.79 8.85
C THR A 16 -7.90 33.21 7.37
N THR A 17 -8.20 34.48 7.10
CA THR A 17 -8.11 35.07 5.75
C THR A 17 -6.64 35.19 5.35
N VAL A 18 -6.10 34.09 4.84
CA VAL A 18 -4.84 34.06 4.09
C VAL A 18 -5.18 34.41 2.64
N PRO A 19 -4.38 35.23 1.92
CA PRO A 19 -4.55 35.39 0.48
C PRO A 19 -4.62 34.00 -0.17
N VAL A 20 -5.65 33.79 -0.99
CA VAL A 20 -5.83 32.55 -1.75
C VAL A 20 -4.69 32.48 -2.76
N VAL A 21 -3.58 31.88 -2.35
CA VAL A 21 -2.62 31.30 -3.29
C VAL A 21 -3.44 30.24 -4.02
N SER A 22 -3.64 30.42 -5.33
CA SER A 22 -4.26 29.39 -6.17
C SER A 22 -3.53 28.08 -5.91
N GLY A 23 -4.20 27.12 -5.28
CA GLY A 23 -3.64 25.79 -5.08
C GLY A 23 -3.30 25.15 -6.44
N PRO A 24 -2.49 24.09 -6.46
CA PRO A 24 -2.26 23.34 -7.68
C PRO A 24 -3.59 22.89 -8.27
N ASP A 25 -3.78 23.12 -9.57
CA ASP A 25 -4.94 22.58 -10.28
C ASP A 25 -4.74 21.06 -10.42
N TYR A 26 -5.50 20.29 -9.64
CA TYR A 26 -5.53 18.83 -9.71
C TYR A 26 -6.66 18.32 -10.62
N SER A 27 -7.30 19.19 -11.40
CA SER A 27 -8.28 18.75 -12.40
C SER A 27 -7.59 17.89 -13.47
N ILE A 28 -8.30 16.84 -13.92
CA ILE A 28 -7.81 16.00 -15.00
C ILE A 28 -7.92 16.83 -16.29
N PRO A 29 -6.83 17.05 -17.04
CA PRO A 29 -6.88 17.85 -18.26
C PRO A 29 -7.90 17.28 -19.25
N SER A 30 -8.76 18.13 -19.81
CA SER A 30 -9.80 17.71 -20.76
C SER A 30 -9.24 17.13 -22.06
N SER A 31 -7.97 17.39 -22.37
CA SER A 31 -7.22 16.80 -23.47
C SER A 31 -6.77 15.36 -23.22
N TRP A 32 -6.85 14.86 -21.98
CA TRP A 32 -6.52 13.48 -21.69
C TRP A 32 -7.55 12.55 -22.34
N PRO A 33 -7.10 11.51 -23.07
CA PRO A 33 -8.00 10.54 -23.67
C PRO A 33 -8.95 9.97 -22.61
N GLN A 34 -10.25 10.12 -22.84
CA GLN A 34 -11.25 9.46 -22.02
C GLN A 34 -11.22 7.97 -22.35
N VAL A 35 -10.82 7.16 -21.37
CA VAL A 35 -10.82 5.70 -21.53
C VAL A 35 -12.25 5.21 -21.36
N SER A 36 -12.79 4.55 -22.39
CA SER A 36 -14.07 3.83 -22.24
C SER A 36 -13.79 2.43 -21.72
N VAL A 37 -14.38 2.10 -20.57
CA VAL A 37 -14.33 0.75 -20.00
C VAL A 37 -15.67 0.08 -20.29
N ASN A 38 -15.67 -0.93 -21.16
CA ASN A 38 -16.87 -1.64 -21.59
C ASN A 38 -17.30 -2.77 -20.64
N LYS A 39 -16.72 -2.82 -19.44
CA LYS A 39 -17.01 -3.83 -18.41
C LYS A 39 -17.59 -3.15 -17.18
N SER A 40 -18.56 -3.80 -16.57
CA SER A 40 -19.05 -3.38 -15.26
C SER A 40 -17.96 -3.54 -14.20
N TYR A 41 -18.10 -2.79 -13.10
CA TYR A 41 -17.23 -2.93 -11.94
C TYR A 41 -17.20 -4.37 -11.39
N GLY A 42 -18.37 -5.03 -11.34
CA GLY A 42 -18.46 -6.42 -10.89
C GLY A 42 -17.68 -7.39 -11.78
N GLU A 43 -17.75 -7.21 -13.10
CA GLU A 43 -16.96 -8.01 -14.05
C GLU A 43 -15.46 -7.79 -13.89
N LEU A 44 -15.01 -6.55 -13.73
CA LEU A 44 -13.59 -6.24 -13.52
C LEU A 44 -13.08 -6.83 -12.20
N ASN A 45 -13.86 -6.69 -11.12
CA ASN A 45 -13.54 -7.28 -9.82
C ASN A 45 -13.45 -8.80 -9.90
N GLY A 46 -14.39 -9.45 -10.60
CA GLY A 46 -14.37 -10.91 -10.82
C GLY A 46 -13.16 -11.38 -11.62
N ILE A 47 -12.76 -10.64 -12.67
CA ILE A 47 -11.55 -10.93 -13.44
C ILE A 47 -10.30 -10.82 -12.54
N ALA A 48 -10.20 -9.75 -11.76
CA ALA A 48 -9.09 -9.53 -10.84
C ALA A 48 -9.00 -10.64 -9.78
N GLN A 49 -10.13 -11.02 -9.17
CA GLN A 49 -10.18 -12.08 -8.18
C GLN A 49 -9.78 -13.43 -8.78
N LYS A 50 -10.25 -13.76 -9.99
CA LYS A 50 -9.86 -14.99 -10.70
C LYS A 50 -8.36 -15.02 -11.02
N ALA A 51 -7.75 -13.88 -11.36
CA ALA A 51 -6.31 -13.80 -11.55
C ALA A 51 -5.54 -14.07 -10.25
N ILE A 52 -6.02 -13.56 -9.11
CA ILE A 52 -5.47 -13.84 -7.78
C ILE A 52 -5.60 -15.33 -7.44
N GLU A 53 -6.74 -15.95 -7.71
CA GLU A 53 -6.96 -17.38 -7.47
C GLU A 53 -6.01 -18.26 -8.31
N ASN A 54 -5.79 -17.89 -9.57
CA ASN A 54 -4.80 -18.55 -10.42
C ASN A 54 -3.38 -18.40 -9.88
N LEU A 55 -3.01 -17.20 -9.42
CA LEU A 55 -1.70 -16.95 -8.81
C LEU A 55 -1.49 -17.84 -7.57
N LYS A 56 -2.46 -17.82 -6.65
CA LYS A 56 -2.43 -18.63 -5.42
C LYS A 56 -2.35 -20.12 -5.75
N SER A 57 -3.17 -20.62 -6.66
CA SER A 57 -3.20 -22.07 -6.94
C SER A 57 -1.93 -22.58 -7.65
N GLN A 58 -1.34 -21.79 -8.55
CA GLN A 58 -0.23 -22.26 -9.38
C GLN A 58 1.14 -21.95 -8.79
N PHE A 59 1.30 -20.78 -8.18
CA PHE A 59 2.60 -20.29 -7.77
C PHE A 59 2.73 -20.25 -6.24
N TRP A 60 1.68 -19.86 -5.53
CA TRP A 60 1.71 -19.69 -4.08
C TRP A 60 0.64 -20.54 -3.37
N PRO A 61 0.64 -21.88 -3.52
CA PRO A 61 -0.40 -22.72 -2.93
C PRO A 61 -0.31 -22.78 -1.40
N ASP A 62 0.87 -22.56 -0.85
CA ASP A 62 1.13 -22.51 0.58
C ASP A 62 1.58 -21.10 0.99
N PRO A 63 0.74 -20.32 1.69
CA PRO A 63 1.07 -18.96 2.09
C PRO A 63 2.28 -18.89 3.05
N SER A 64 2.64 -20.00 3.70
CA SER A 64 3.78 -20.05 4.63
C SER A 64 5.13 -20.32 3.95
N LYS A 65 5.12 -20.65 2.64
CA LYS A 65 6.31 -21.06 1.88
C LYS A 65 6.51 -20.25 0.60
N VAL A 66 5.91 -19.06 0.51
CA VAL A 66 6.22 -18.14 -0.59
C VAL A 66 7.68 -17.70 -0.50
N ASP A 67 8.25 -17.25 -1.62
CA ASP A 67 9.52 -16.52 -1.58
C ASP A 67 9.35 -15.21 -0.79
N PHE A 68 10.32 -14.83 0.03
CA PHE A 68 10.20 -13.66 0.91
C PHE A 68 10.89 -12.39 0.37
N GLY A 69 11.29 -12.38 -0.90
CA GLY A 69 11.86 -11.20 -1.54
C GLY A 69 10.84 -10.08 -1.79
N TRP A 70 11.36 -8.89 -2.13
CA TRP A 70 10.57 -7.69 -2.39
C TRP A 70 9.44 -7.85 -3.42
N SER A 71 9.64 -8.72 -4.43
CA SER A 71 8.67 -8.95 -5.51
C SER A 71 7.42 -9.66 -5.00
N THR A 72 7.56 -10.56 -4.02
CA THR A 72 6.45 -11.17 -3.30
C THR A 72 5.72 -10.14 -2.47
N GLY A 73 6.42 -9.30 -1.69
CA GLY A 73 5.80 -8.23 -0.93
C GLY A 73 4.97 -7.29 -1.81
N THR A 74 5.53 -6.90 -2.96
CA THR A 74 4.84 -6.09 -3.97
C THR A 74 3.60 -6.79 -4.52
N THR A 75 3.70 -8.07 -4.87
CA THR A 75 2.58 -8.85 -5.43
C THR A 75 1.48 -9.05 -4.38
N LEU A 76 1.84 -9.33 -3.13
CA LEU A 76 0.89 -9.45 -2.02
C LEU A 76 0.16 -8.13 -1.76
N SER A 77 0.85 -7.01 -1.90
CA SER A 77 0.25 -5.68 -1.80
C SER A 77 -0.89 -5.48 -2.81
N ALA A 78 -0.77 -6.04 -4.01
CA ALA A 78 -1.81 -5.98 -5.03
C ALA A 78 -3.08 -6.77 -4.66
N LEU A 79 -2.94 -7.88 -3.92
CA LEU A 79 -4.09 -8.64 -3.41
C LEU A 79 -4.89 -7.81 -2.40
N ALA A 80 -4.20 -7.21 -1.42
CA ALA A 80 -4.82 -6.34 -0.44
C ALA A 80 -5.39 -5.07 -1.08
N TYR A 81 -4.68 -4.48 -2.05
CA TYR A 81 -5.12 -3.30 -2.77
C TYR A 81 -6.37 -3.57 -3.61
N LYS A 82 -6.47 -4.71 -4.30
CA LYS A 82 -7.70 -5.15 -4.97
C LYS A 82 -8.84 -5.12 -3.97
N ASP A 83 -8.69 -5.77 -2.83
CA ASP A 83 -9.74 -5.84 -1.82
C ASP A 83 -10.13 -4.47 -1.27
N MET A 84 -9.15 -3.58 -1.06
CA MET A 84 -9.39 -2.18 -0.67
C MET A 84 -10.24 -1.43 -1.71
N VAL A 85 -9.89 -1.50 -3.00
CA VAL A 85 -10.61 -0.82 -4.08
C VAL A 85 -11.97 -1.47 -4.34
N ALA A 86 -12.03 -2.79 -4.20
CA ALA A 86 -13.23 -3.61 -4.36
C ALA A 86 -14.21 -3.48 -3.18
N SER A 87 -13.74 -2.94 -2.04
CA SER A 87 -14.43 -3.01 -0.74
C SER A 87 -14.83 -4.45 -0.36
N THR A 88 -13.95 -5.41 -0.66
CA THR A 88 -14.12 -6.85 -0.36
C THR A 88 -13.11 -7.31 0.69
N LYS A 89 -13.30 -8.53 1.21
CA LYS A 89 -12.34 -9.17 2.14
C LYS A 89 -11.88 -10.56 1.67
N ASP A 90 -12.04 -10.84 0.39
CA ASP A 90 -11.86 -12.17 -0.21
C ASP A 90 -10.45 -12.75 0.00
N ASN A 91 -9.45 -11.89 0.16
CA ASN A 91 -8.05 -12.29 0.28
C ASN A 91 -7.47 -12.11 1.69
N HIS A 92 -8.28 -11.70 2.67
CA HIS A 92 -7.85 -11.36 4.03
C HIS A 92 -6.98 -12.44 4.68
N ASP A 93 -7.50 -13.66 4.84
CA ASP A 93 -6.83 -14.72 5.58
C ASP A 93 -5.53 -15.14 4.91
N TYR A 94 -5.52 -15.13 3.58
CA TYR A 94 -4.34 -15.43 2.79
C TYR A 94 -3.27 -14.36 2.97
N VAL A 95 -3.63 -13.07 2.83
CA VAL A 95 -2.72 -11.94 3.04
C VAL A 95 -2.15 -11.95 4.44
N LYS A 96 -2.99 -12.20 5.45
CA LYS A 96 -2.57 -12.34 6.85
C LYS A 96 -1.56 -13.45 7.04
N SER A 97 -1.82 -14.62 6.46
CA SER A 97 -0.93 -15.78 6.57
C SER A 97 0.43 -15.51 5.94
N VAL A 98 0.48 -14.87 4.77
CA VAL A 98 1.74 -14.54 4.10
C VAL A 98 2.53 -13.49 4.87
N LEU A 99 1.89 -12.40 5.35
CA LEU A 99 2.56 -11.38 6.14
C LEU A 99 3.10 -11.93 7.46
N ALA A 100 2.34 -12.78 8.14
CA ALA A 100 2.81 -13.46 9.35
C ALA A 100 4.01 -14.37 9.07
N ALA A 101 4.01 -15.09 7.93
CA ALA A 101 5.14 -15.91 7.51
C ALA A 101 6.38 -15.08 7.18
N ALA A 102 6.22 -13.95 6.50
CA ALA A 102 7.31 -13.02 6.20
C ALA A 102 7.92 -12.43 7.48
N LYS A 103 7.09 -11.98 8.43
CA LYS A 103 7.57 -11.49 9.74
C LYS A 103 8.31 -12.58 10.53
N LYS A 104 7.84 -13.83 10.44
CA LYS A 104 8.50 -14.96 11.09
C LYS A 104 9.84 -15.31 10.42
N HIS A 105 9.94 -15.14 9.11
CA HIS A 105 11.16 -15.37 8.35
C HIS A 105 12.25 -14.35 8.70
N ASN A 106 11.87 -13.07 8.77
CA ASN A 106 12.71 -11.99 9.26
C ASN A 106 11.82 -10.97 9.98
N GLU A 107 12.15 -10.64 11.24
CA GLU A 107 11.31 -9.80 12.10
C GLU A 107 11.09 -8.36 11.59
N HIS A 108 12.01 -7.89 10.75
CA HIS A 108 12.05 -6.56 10.14
C HIS A 108 11.62 -6.57 8.65
N PHE A 109 11.24 -7.73 8.12
CA PHE A 109 10.86 -7.93 6.71
C PHE A 109 11.97 -7.62 5.68
N ASP A 110 13.25 -7.65 6.08
CA ASP A 110 14.40 -7.42 5.19
C ASP A 110 15.37 -8.62 5.15
N PRO A 111 14.97 -9.77 4.59
CA PRO A 111 15.82 -10.97 4.60
C PRO A 111 17.22 -10.78 4.00
N TYR A 112 17.42 -9.71 3.21
CA TYR A 112 18.69 -9.36 2.57
C TYR A 112 19.30 -8.04 3.08
N CYS A 113 18.82 -7.51 4.22
CA CYS A 113 19.24 -6.23 4.81
C CYS A 113 19.05 -5.02 3.87
N TYR A 114 18.07 -5.09 2.97
CA TYR A 114 17.69 -4.02 2.07
C TYR A 114 16.44 -3.31 2.61
N ASN A 115 16.54 -1.99 2.75
CA ASN A 115 15.45 -1.17 3.25
C ASN A 115 14.22 -1.21 2.33
N ASP A 116 14.42 -1.32 1.01
CA ASP A 116 13.33 -1.41 0.06
C ASP A 116 12.55 -2.72 0.19
N ASP A 117 13.21 -3.86 0.44
CA ASP A 117 12.52 -5.13 0.76
C ASP A 117 11.54 -4.95 1.92
N ALA A 118 12.01 -4.39 3.05
CA ALA A 118 11.15 -4.10 4.20
C ALA A 118 9.99 -3.18 3.80
N GLN A 119 10.24 -2.12 3.01
CA GLN A 119 9.20 -1.19 2.57
C GLN A 119 8.13 -1.81 1.68
N TRP A 120 8.48 -2.77 0.81
CA TRP A 120 7.50 -3.48 -0.01
C TRP A 120 6.56 -4.31 0.86
N TRP A 121 7.10 -4.97 1.88
CA TRP A 121 6.30 -5.69 2.88
C TRP A 121 5.46 -4.76 3.77
N GLY A 122 6.02 -3.63 4.21
CA GLY A 122 5.29 -2.60 4.95
C GLY A 122 4.15 -1.98 4.14
N THR A 123 4.35 -1.79 2.84
CA THR A 123 3.31 -1.33 1.91
C THR A 123 2.17 -2.34 1.80
N ALA A 124 2.48 -3.64 1.71
CA ALA A 124 1.49 -4.70 1.73
C ALA A 124 0.68 -4.69 3.04
N ALA A 125 1.35 -4.56 4.19
CA ALA A 125 0.70 -4.43 5.49
C ALA A 125 -0.20 -3.17 5.57
N MET A 126 0.25 -2.03 5.05
CA MET A 126 -0.56 -0.81 5.04
C MET A 126 -1.80 -0.93 4.15
N TYR A 127 -1.69 -1.54 2.96
CA TYR A 127 -2.88 -1.82 2.14
C TYR A 127 -3.81 -2.84 2.80
N ALA A 128 -3.27 -3.87 3.47
CA ALA A 128 -4.08 -4.82 4.24
C ALA A 128 -4.85 -4.12 5.37
N TYR A 129 -4.20 -3.22 6.11
CA TYR A 129 -4.88 -2.41 7.13
C TYR A 129 -6.03 -1.59 6.51
N ARG A 130 -5.76 -0.89 5.39
CA ARG A 130 -6.79 -0.08 4.71
C ARG A 130 -7.93 -0.91 4.14
N ALA A 131 -7.67 -2.12 3.67
CA ALA A 131 -8.68 -3.02 3.13
C ALA A 131 -9.56 -3.64 4.24
N TYR A 132 -8.92 -4.03 5.35
CA TYR A 132 -9.53 -4.98 6.29
C TYR A 132 -9.86 -4.39 7.66
N GLY A 133 -9.15 -3.32 8.06
CA GLY A 133 -9.31 -2.63 9.35
C GLY A 133 -8.66 -3.34 10.54
N ASP A 134 -7.90 -4.42 10.33
CA ASP A 134 -7.23 -5.18 11.40
C ASP A 134 -5.97 -4.43 11.87
N GLN A 135 -5.91 -4.14 13.18
CA GLN A 135 -4.83 -3.41 13.82
C GLN A 135 -3.49 -4.16 13.79
N GLU A 136 -3.50 -5.48 13.62
CA GLU A 136 -2.28 -6.26 13.48
C GLU A 136 -1.50 -5.85 12.21
N PHE A 137 -2.20 -5.58 11.11
CA PHE A 137 -1.57 -5.08 9.89
C PHE A 137 -0.97 -3.68 10.08
N LEU A 138 -1.66 -2.80 10.81
CA LEU A 138 -1.13 -1.49 11.14
C LEU A 138 0.11 -1.61 12.03
N GLY A 139 0.11 -2.56 12.97
CA GLY A 139 1.28 -2.92 13.78
C GLY A 139 2.48 -3.27 12.92
N TRP A 140 2.33 -4.20 11.97
CA TRP A 140 3.44 -4.58 11.08
C TRP A 140 3.92 -3.44 10.17
N ALA A 141 3.01 -2.63 9.64
CA ALA A 141 3.39 -1.45 8.85
C ALA A 141 4.19 -0.43 9.70
N THR A 142 3.81 -0.27 10.97
CA THR A 142 4.49 0.60 11.93
C THR A 142 5.87 0.05 12.29
N ASP A 143 6.00 -1.26 12.53
CA ASP A 143 7.28 -1.93 12.78
C ASP A 143 8.27 -1.68 11.63
N VAL A 144 7.82 -1.89 10.39
CA VAL A 144 8.64 -1.64 9.19
C VAL A 144 9.04 -0.17 9.10
N TRP A 145 8.12 0.75 9.31
CA TRP A 145 8.44 2.18 9.26
C TRP A 145 9.50 2.56 10.30
N ASN A 146 9.35 2.08 11.54
CA ASN A 146 10.30 2.33 12.61
C ASN A 146 11.67 1.69 12.35
N TRP A 147 11.71 0.55 11.66
CA TRP A 147 12.95 -0.08 11.21
C TRP A 147 13.68 0.75 10.14
N VAL A 148 12.95 1.20 9.11
CA VAL A 148 13.59 1.82 7.95
C VAL A 148 13.83 3.32 8.13
N ALA A 149 12.98 4.05 8.84
CA ALA A 149 13.06 5.51 8.97
C ALA A 149 14.42 6.06 9.43
N PRO A 150 15.15 5.44 10.38
CA PRO A 150 16.49 5.91 10.78
C PRO A 150 17.50 5.98 9.63
N SER A 151 17.35 5.15 8.59
CA SER A 151 18.27 5.15 7.43
C SER A 151 18.16 6.40 6.54
N TYR A 152 17.00 7.06 6.53
CA TYR A 152 16.77 8.29 5.77
C TYR A 152 17.23 9.55 6.50
N ALA A 153 17.37 9.47 7.83
CA ALA A 153 17.84 10.56 8.66
C ALA A 153 19.34 10.40 8.93
N SER A 154 20.17 10.67 7.92
CA SER A 154 21.60 10.90 8.16
C SER A 154 21.84 12.40 8.40
N PRO A 155 22.24 12.84 9.60
CA PRO A 155 22.58 14.24 9.86
C PRO A 155 23.92 14.67 9.26
N LEU A 156 24.66 13.80 8.56
CA LEU A 156 26.09 13.99 8.29
C LEU A 156 26.45 14.63 6.93
N LEU A 157 25.55 15.39 6.29
CA LEU A 157 25.84 16.08 5.02
C LEU A 157 25.72 17.61 5.02
N PHE A 158 25.73 18.26 6.19
CA PHE A 158 26.02 19.70 6.26
C PHE A 158 27.31 19.94 7.05
N PRO A 159 28.50 19.91 6.41
CA PRO A 159 29.66 20.53 7.03
C PRO A 159 29.36 22.02 7.16
N SER A 160 29.13 22.47 8.39
CA SER A 160 29.13 23.89 8.73
C SER A 160 30.49 24.45 8.32
N ARG A 161 30.54 25.18 7.20
CA ARG A 161 31.68 26.04 6.90
C ARG A 161 31.68 27.16 7.93
N HIS A 162 32.36 26.95 9.04
CA HIS A 162 32.90 28.06 9.82
C HIS A 162 34.25 28.40 9.19
N SER A 163 34.24 29.44 8.35
CA SER A 163 35.43 30.15 7.95
C SER A 163 35.96 30.89 9.19
N ALA A 164 37.18 30.56 9.59
CA ALA A 164 38.06 31.43 10.37
C ALA A 164 38.89 32.29 9.40
#